data_AF-A0A2K1K8P8-F1
#
_entry.id   AF-A0A2K1K8P8-F1
#
_cell.length_a   1.000
_cell.length_b   1.000
_cell.length_c   1.000
_cell.angle_alpha   90.00
_cell.angle_beta   90.00
_cell.angle_gamma   90.00
#
_symmetry.space_group_name_H-M   'P 1'
#
loop_
_entity.id
_entity.type
_entity.pdbx_description
1 polymer ?
#
loop_
_entity_poly.entity_id
_entity_poly.type
_entity_poly.pdbx_seq_one_letter_code
_entity_poly.pdbx_strand_id
1 'polypeptide(L)'
;MYFVFTSFWQYKVGGGWRERVVYYVYGFMLLVFIILTIVTVCVTIVGTYFLLNAENYHWQWTSFLSAASTAGYVYLYSVYYFYMKTKMSGFFQISFYFGYTLMFCLGLGIFCGAVGYLGSSMFVRRIYRNIKCD
;
A
#
# COMPACT_ATOMS: atom_id res chain seq x y z
N MET A 1 -3.98 -4.45 10.69
CA MET A 1 -5.13 -3.98 9.88
C MET A 1 -6.45 -3.97 10.63
N TYR A 2 -6.74 -4.94 11.51
CA TYR A 2 -7.94 -4.92 12.39
C TYR A 2 -8.10 -3.58 13.13
N PHE A 3 -7.02 -3.11 13.79
CA PHE A 3 -7.01 -1.84 14.52
C PHE A 3 -7.32 -0.62 13.65
N VAL A 4 -6.87 -0.63 12.38
CA VAL A 4 -7.07 0.47 11.42
C VAL A 4 -8.55 0.58 11.06
N PHE A 5 -9.16 -0.54 10.68
CA PHE A 5 -10.58 -0.60 10.35
C PHE A 5 -11.45 -0.32 11.57
N THR A 6 -11.13 -0.86 12.75
CA THR A 6 -11.90 -0.55 13.96
C THR A 6 -11.78 0.92 14.35
N SER A 7 -10.62 1.55 14.20
CA SER A 7 -10.46 2.98 14.45
C SER A 7 -11.33 3.80 13.50
N PHE A 8 -11.19 3.63 12.17
CA PHE A 8 -11.98 4.38 11.18
C PHE A 8 -13.50 4.27 11.38
N TRP A 9 -14.00 3.09 11.77
CA TRP A 9 -15.44 2.84 11.95
C TRP A 9 -15.96 3.15 13.37
N GLN A 10 -15.13 3.13 14.41
CA GLN A 10 -15.52 3.52 15.78
C GLN A 10 -15.49 5.04 16.04
N TYR A 11 -14.87 5.84 15.18
CA TYR A 11 -14.81 7.31 15.32
C TYR A 11 -16.18 8.01 15.40
N LYS A 12 -17.29 7.34 15.03
CA LYS A 12 -18.62 7.94 15.00
C LYS A 12 -19.49 7.74 16.26
N VAL A 13 -19.01 7.08 17.31
CA VAL A 13 -19.83 6.79 18.51
C VAL A 13 -19.32 7.55 19.75
N GLY A 14 -19.89 8.74 19.98
CA GLY A 14 -20.11 9.39 21.29
C GLY A 14 -18.97 9.61 22.30
N GLY A 15 -18.64 10.90 22.56
CA GLY A 15 -18.35 11.38 23.92
C GLY A 15 -16.88 11.65 24.33
N GLY A 16 -16.51 12.94 24.38
CA GLY A 16 -15.69 13.56 25.45
C GLY A 16 -14.18 13.30 25.54
N TRP A 17 -13.66 12.09 25.31
CA TRP A 17 -12.25 11.75 25.61
C TRP A 17 -11.34 11.76 24.36
N ARG A 18 -11.60 12.72 23.48
CA ARG A 18 -11.49 12.57 22.02
C ARG A 18 -10.16 13.02 21.41
N GLU A 19 -9.19 13.47 22.19
CA GLU A 19 -8.01 14.14 21.63
C GLU A 19 -6.74 13.28 21.78
N ARG A 20 -6.48 12.69 22.95
CA ARG A 20 -5.22 11.94 23.19
C ARG A 20 -5.10 10.60 22.46
N VAL A 21 -6.22 9.91 22.24
CA VAL A 21 -6.22 8.62 21.52
C VAL A 21 -5.95 8.82 20.03
N VAL A 22 -6.36 9.97 19.49
CA VAL A 22 -6.29 10.28 18.06
C VAL A 22 -4.84 10.45 17.62
N TYR A 23 -4.04 11.22 18.37
CA TYR A 23 -2.61 11.40 18.07
C TYR A 23 -1.81 10.08 18.07
N TYR A 24 -2.13 9.15 18.98
CA TYR A 24 -1.42 7.87 19.06
C TYR A 24 -1.72 6.96 17.85
N VAL A 25 -2.98 6.95 17.40
CA VAL A 25 -3.43 6.15 16.25
C VAL A 25 -2.86 6.70 14.95
N TYR A 26 -2.88 8.03 14.74
CA TYR A 26 -2.30 8.64 13.54
C TYR A 26 -0.77 8.49 13.49
N GLY A 27 -0.07 8.60 14.63
CA GLY A 27 1.37 8.37 14.68
C GLY A 27 1.77 6.95 14.30
N PHE A 28 1.04 5.93 14.80
CA PHE A 28 1.30 4.54 14.44
C PHE A 28 1.02 4.24 12.97
N MET A 29 -0.04 4.81 12.39
CA MET A 29 -0.36 4.67 10.95
C MET A 29 0.75 5.23 10.07
N LEU A 30 1.30 6.38 10.44
CA LEU A 30 2.38 7.03 9.72
C LEU A 30 3.66 6.18 9.76
N LEU A 31 3.99 5.61 10.93
CA LEU A 31 5.12 4.69 11.07
C LEU A 31 4.98 3.46 10.16
N VAL A 32 3.79 2.83 10.16
CA VAL A 32 3.50 1.69 9.27
C VAL A 32 3.62 2.09 7.80
N PHE A 33 3.16 3.28 7.43
CA PHE A 33 3.30 3.81 6.07
C PHE A 33 4.77 4.00 5.64
N ILE A 34 5.62 4.51 6.54
CA ILE A 34 7.07 4.62 6.27
C ILE A 34 7.69 3.24 6.04
N ILE A 35 7.41 2.27 6.92
CA ILE A 35 7.95 0.91 6.79
C ILE A 35 7.48 0.27 5.47
N LEU A 36 6.18 0.41 5.13
CA LEU A 36 5.64 -0.08 3.86
C LEU A 36 6.36 0.55 2.66
N THR A 37 6.66 1.84 2.72
CA THR A 37 7.40 2.54 1.65
C THR A 37 8.82 2.01 1.51
N ILE A 38 9.53 1.78 2.62
CA ILE A 38 10.89 1.22 2.58
C ILE A 38 10.87 -0.21 2.01
N VAL A 39 9.97 -1.06 2.51
CA VAL A 39 9.87 -2.46 2.08
C VAL A 39 9.50 -2.56 0.61
N THR A 40 8.56 -1.74 0.12
CA THR A 40 8.17 -1.74 -1.30
C THR A 40 9.35 -1.36 -2.19
N VAL A 41 10.15 -0.35 -1.83
CA VAL A 41 11.38 0.02 -2.57
C VAL A 41 12.41 -1.12 -2.56
N CYS A 42 12.65 -1.75 -1.42
CA CYS A 42 13.60 -2.86 -1.33
C CYS A 42 13.17 -4.04 -2.22
N VAL A 43 11.88 -4.42 -2.16
CA VAL A 43 11.34 -5.53 -2.95
C VAL A 43 11.39 -5.23 -4.45
N THR A 44 11.08 -4.00 -4.89
CA THR A 44 11.17 -3.66 -6.32
C THR A 44 12.60 -3.65 -6.83
N ILE A 45 13.57 -3.17 -6.05
CA ILE A 45 14.99 -3.20 -6.45
C ILE A 45 15.45 -4.65 -6.65
N VAL A 46 15.16 -5.53 -5.69
CA VAL A 46 15.50 -6.95 -5.80
C VAL A 46 14.81 -7.59 -7.01
N GLY A 47 13.52 -7.30 -7.22
CA GLY A 47 12.77 -7.78 -8.39
C GLY A 47 13.39 -7.32 -9.72
N THR A 48 13.79 -6.06 -9.82
CA THR A 48 14.49 -5.57 -11.03
C THR A 48 15.83 -6.21 -11.25
N TYR A 49 16.59 -6.47 -10.18
CA TYR A 49 17.88 -7.14 -10.29
C TYR A 49 17.72 -8.53 -10.90
N PHE A 50 16.77 -9.33 -10.42
CA PHE A 50 16.47 -10.65 -11.01
C PHE A 50 16.01 -10.55 -12.46
N LEU A 51 15.19 -9.56 -12.81
CA LEU A 51 14.71 -9.37 -14.17
C LEU A 51 15.85 -9.00 -15.14
N LEU A 52 16.80 -8.16 -14.69
CA LEU A 52 18.00 -7.82 -15.44
C LEU A 52 18.93 -9.02 -15.64
N ASN A 53 19.05 -9.91 -14.64
CA ASN A 53 19.80 -11.17 -14.79
C ASN A 53 19.13 -12.15 -15.76
N ALA A 54 17.81 -12.08 -15.92
CA ALA A 54 17.04 -12.90 -16.84
C ALA A 54 16.92 -12.29 -18.25
N GLU A 55 17.75 -11.29 -18.59
CA GLU A 55 17.76 -10.54 -19.86
C GLU A 55 16.40 -9.93 -20.26
N ASN A 56 15.46 -9.82 -19.32
CA ASN A 56 14.12 -9.30 -19.59
C ASN A 56 14.07 -7.80 -19.33
N TYR A 57 14.12 -7.01 -20.40
CA TYR A 57 14.16 -5.54 -20.35
C TYR A 57 12.81 -4.86 -20.02
N HIS A 58 11.73 -5.61 -19.79
CA HIS A 58 10.42 -5.09 -19.36
C HIS A 58 10.34 -4.81 -17.85
N TRP A 59 11.41 -4.28 -17.25
CA TRP A 59 11.53 -4.02 -15.81
C TRP A 59 10.59 -2.92 -15.29
N GLN A 60 10.14 -2.02 -16.17
CA GLN A 60 9.34 -0.85 -15.81
C GLN A 60 7.93 -1.24 -15.33
N TRP A 61 7.20 -2.02 -16.15
CA TRP A 61 5.84 -2.44 -15.84
C TRP A 61 5.78 -3.50 -14.74
N THR A 62 6.74 -4.42 -14.71
CA THR A 62 6.84 -5.48 -13.69
C THR A 62 7.16 -4.92 -12.30
N SER A 63 8.02 -3.91 -12.21
CA SER A 63 8.30 -3.21 -10.93
C SER A 63 7.09 -2.44 -10.42
N PHE A 64 6.34 -1.81 -11.33
CA PHE A 64 5.12 -1.11 -10.97
C PHE A 64 4.03 -2.08 -10.48
N LEU A 65 3.77 -3.16 -11.22
CA LEU A 65 2.76 -4.14 -10.85
C LEU A 65 3.12 -4.89 -9.55
N SER A 66 4.39 -5.24 -9.35
CA SER A 66 4.82 -5.92 -8.12
C SER A 66 4.62 -5.06 -6.88
N ALA A 67 4.96 -3.77 -6.92
CA ALA A 67 4.68 -2.85 -5.81
C ALA A 67 3.17 -2.58 -5.63
N ALA A 68 2.42 -2.43 -6.73
CA ALA A 68 0.98 -2.19 -6.69
C ALA A 68 0.18 -3.39 -6.13
N SER A 69 0.70 -4.61 -6.25
CA SER A 69 0.06 -5.83 -5.73
C SER A 69 -0.24 -5.77 -4.22
N THR A 70 0.58 -5.03 -3.46
CA THR A 70 0.39 -4.78 -2.02
C THR A 70 -0.99 -4.17 -1.72
N ALA A 71 -1.48 -3.26 -2.57
CA ALA A 71 -2.81 -2.67 -2.41
C ALA A 71 -3.94 -3.65 -2.74
N GLY A 72 -3.69 -4.62 -3.63
CA GLY A 72 -4.61 -5.73 -3.88
C GLY A 72 -4.82 -6.60 -2.64
N TYR A 73 -3.74 -6.89 -1.90
CA TYR A 73 -3.84 -7.60 -0.62
C TYR A 73 -4.66 -6.84 0.43
N VAL A 74 -4.46 -5.51 0.53
CA VAL A 74 -5.26 -4.66 1.43
C VAL A 74 -6.74 -4.69 1.04
N TYR A 75 -7.04 -4.64 -0.26
CA TYR A 75 -8.40 -4.69 -0.76
C TYR A 75 -9.08 -6.03 -0.46
N LEU A 76 -8.44 -7.16 -0.76
CA LEU A 76 -8.94 -8.50 -0.43
C LEU A 76 -9.18 -8.68 1.07
N TYR A 77 -8.29 -8.14 1.90
CA TYR A 77 -8.46 -8.17 3.35
C TYR A 77 -9.69 -7.37 3.80
N SER A 78 -9.97 -6.21 3.17
CA SER A 78 -11.16 -5.41 3.47
C SER A 78 -12.46 -6.17 3.13
N VAL A 79 -12.46 -6.94 2.04
CA VAL A 79 -13.57 -7.82 1.67
C VAL A 79 -13.76 -8.94 2.70
N TYR A 80 -12.68 -9.62 3.11
CA TYR A 80 -12.75 -10.65 4.15
C TYR A 80 -13.30 -10.11 5.47
N TYR A 81 -12.86 -8.92 5.87
CA TYR A 81 -13.35 -8.25 7.09
C TYR A 81 -14.84 -7.93 7.01
N PHE A 82 -15.32 -7.50 5.84
CA PHE A 82 -16.73 -7.23 5.60
C PHE A 82 -17.61 -8.48 5.84
N TYR A 83 -17.21 -9.65 5.32
CA TYR A 83 -17.96 -10.89 5.48
C TYR A 83 -17.92 -11.45 6.92
N MET A 84 -16.79 -11.39 7.60
CA MET A 84 -16.60 -12.07 8.90
C MET A 84 -17.08 -11.27 10.11
N LYS A 85 -17.17 -9.93 10.01
CA LYS A 85 -17.39 -9.06 11.17
C LYS A 85 -18.54 -8.08 11.04
N THR A 86 -19.03 -7.81 9.84
CA THR A 86 -19.99 -6.70 9.64
C THR A 86 -21.43 -7.22 9.55
N LYS A 87 -22.22 -7.00 10.61
CA LYS A 87 -23.69 -7.16 10.59
C LYS A 87 -24.40 -5.91 10.01
N MET A 88 -23.94 -5.37 8.88
CA MET A 88 -24.59 -4.23 8.21
C MET A 88 -25.43 -4.74 7.04
N SER A 89 -26.75 -4.62 7.15
CA SER A 89 -27.72 -5.19 6.20
C SER A 89 -28.24 -4.19 5.15
N GLY A 90 -27.81 -2.92 5.18
CA GLY A 90 -28.28 -1.90 4.25
C GLY A 90 -27.48 -1.87 2.93
N PHE A 91 -28.14 -2.05 1.78
CA PHE A 91 -27.50 -2.03 0.45
C PHE A 91 -26.67 -0.78 0.18
N PHE A 92 -27.20 0.41 0.50
CA PHE A 92 -26.48 1.68 0.36
C PHE A 92 -25.20 1.71 1.22
N GLN A 93 -25.26 1.17 2.44
CA GLN A 93 -24.13 1.15 3.38
C GLN A 93 -22.98 0.28 2.88
N ILE A 94 -23.31 -0.84 2.24
CA ILE A 94 -22.34 -1.76 1.63
C ILE A 94 -21.67 -1.10 0.43
N SER A 95 -22.46 -0.46 -0.45
CA SER A 95 -21.94 0.22 -1.63
C SER A 95 -20.96 1.34 -1.28
N PHE A 96 -21.30 2.19 -0.31
CA PHE A 96 -20.38 3.22 0.17
C PHE A 96 -19.10 2.64 0.81
N TYR A 97 -19.21 1.56 1.60
CA TYR A 97 -18.04 0.88 2.18
C TYR A 97 -17.06 0.42 1.09
N PHE A 98 -17.57 -0.30 0.08
CA PHE A 98 -16.76 -0.82 -1.01
C PHE A 98 -16.19 0.31 -1.89
N GLY A 99 -16.96 1.37 -2.14
CA GLY A 99 -16.50 2.53 -2.90
C GLY A 99 -15.32 3.23 -2.22
N TYR A 100 -15.43 3.55 -0.93
CA TYR A 100 -14.35 4.23 -0.19
C TYR A 100 -13.11 3.35 -0.04
N THR A 101 -13.28 2.06 0.25
CA THR A 101 -12.15 1.13 0.37
C THR A 101 -11.44 0.91 -0.97
N LEU A 102 -12.19 0.83 -2.07
CA LEU A 102 -11.63 0.72 -3.42
C LEU A 102 -10.83 1.97 -3.81
N MET A 103 -11.37 3.17 -3.62
CA MET A 103 -10.66 4.43 -3.90
C MET A 103 -9.36 4.54 -3.08
N PHE A 104 -9.41 4.16 -1.80
CA PHE A 104 -8.24 4.18 -0.94
C PHE A 104 -7.17 3.17 -1.39
N CYS A 105 -7.56 1.94 -1.73
CA CYS A 105 -6.63 0.93 -2.22
C CYS A 105 -6.01 1.32 -3.57
N LEU A 106 -6.79 1.90 -4.48
CA LEU A 106 -6.26 2.42 -5.75
C LEU A 106 -5.22 3.51 -5.51
N GLY A 107 -5.49 4.46 -4.62
CA GLY A 107 -4.53 5.51 -4.25
C GLY A 107 -3.23 4.94 -3.66
N LEU A 108 -3.33 3.98 -2.73
CA LEU A 108 -2.17 3.30 -2.17
C LEU A 108 -1.39 2.49 -3.22
N GLY A 109 -2.09 1.83 -4.15
CA GLY A 109 -1.48 1.04 -5.21
C GLY A 109 -0.67 1.92 -6.17
N ILE A 110 -1.24 3.06 -6.59
CA ILE A 110 -0.54 4.02 -7.45
C ILE A 110 0.65 4.63 -6.71
N PHE A 111 0.50 4.99 -5.43
CA PHE A 111 1.58 5.54 -4.62
C PHE A 111 2.74 4.54 -4.47
N CYS A 112 2.45 3.31 -4.02
CA CYS A 112 3.46 2.27 -3.86
C CYS A 112 4.11 1.91 -5.21
N GLY A 113 3.31 1.80 -6.28
CA GLY A 113 3.79 1.56 -7.63
C GLY A 113 4.74 2.66 -8.12
N ALA A 114 4.40 3.92 -7.92
CA ALA A 114 5.22 5.06 -8.31
C ALA A 114 6.55 5.11 -7.55
N VAL A 115 6.51 4.91 -6.22
CA VAL A 115 7.72 4.89 -5.39
C VAL A 115 8.62 3.70 -5.75
N GLY A 116 8.04 2.51 -5.93
CA GLY A 116 8.75 1.31 -6.36
C GLY A 116 9.41 1.47 -7.74
N TYR A 117 8.71 2.09 -8.69
CA TYR A 117 9.23 2.42 -10.01
C TYR A 117 10.37 3.44 -9.95
N LEU A 118 10.21 4.53 -9.19
CA LEU A 118 11.27 5.52 -8.99
C LEU A 118 12.53 4.89 -8.39
N GLY A 119 12.38 4.06 -7.35
CA GLY A 119 13.49 3.33 -6.72
C GLY A 119 14.26 2.46 -7.71
N SER A 120 13.54 1.64 -8.49
CA SER A 120 14.17 0.80 -9.53
C SER A 120 14.85 1.61 -10.63
N SER A 121 14.25 2.72 -11.09
CA SER A 121 14.81 3.54 -12.16
C SER A 121 16.14 4.20 -11.76
N MET A 122 16.25 4.64 -10.50
CA MET A 122 17.47 5.20 -9.93
C MET A 122 18.55 4.13 -9.79
N PHE A 123 18.18 2.92 -9.37
CA PHE A 123 19.10 1.78 -9.25
C PHE A 123 19.67 1.36 -10.61
N VAL A 124 18.81 1.20 -11.63
CA VAL A 124 19.22 0.83 -12.99
C VAL A 124 20.17 1.89 -13.57
N ARG A 125 19.85 3.18 -13.44
CA ARG A 125 20.74 4.28 -13.85
C ARG A 125 22.10 4.23 -13.14
N ARG A 126 22.13 3.82 -11.86
CA ARG A 126 23.36 3.69 -11.09
C ARG A 126 24.25 2.56 -11.63
N ILE A 127 23.68 1.40 -11.96
CA ILE A 127 24.42 0.26 -12.53
C ILE A 127 25.06 0.64 -13.87
N TYR A 128 24.26 1.17 -14.80
CA TYR A 128 24.77 1.54 -16.13
C TYR A 128 25.82 2.66 -16.12
N ARG A 129 25.83 3.51 -15.09
CA ARG A 129 26.86 4.56 -14.94
C ARG A 129 28.19 4.00 -14.44
N ASN A 130 28.17 2.99 -13.56
CA ASN A 130 29.41 2.39 -13.06
C ASN A 130 30.06 1.47 -14.11
N ILE A 131 29.27 0.76 -14.92
CA ILE A 131 29.79 -0.10 -16.00
C ILE A 131 30.50 0.68 -17.10
N LYS A 132 30.16 1.96 -17.32
CA LYS A 132 30.84 2.81 -18.33
C LYS A 132 32.14 3.45 -17.84
N CYS A 133 32.46 3.30 -16.56
CA CYS A 133 33.70 3.81 -15.97
C CYS A 133 34.83 2.76 -15.94
N ASP A 134 34.51 1.52 -16.30
CA ASP A 134 35.44 0.41 -16.58
C ASP A 134 35.53 0.25 -18.11
#